data_AF-A0A4Y2FIL5-F1
#
_entry.id   AF-A0A4Y2FIL5-F1
#
_cell.length_a   1.000
_cell.length_b   1.000
_cell.length_c   1.000
_cell.angle_alpha   90.00
_cell.angle_beta   90.00
_cell.angle_gamma   90.00
#
_symmetry.space_group_name_H-M   'P 1'
#
loop_
_entity.id
_entity.type
_entity.pdbx_description
1 polymer ?
#
loop_
_entity_poly.entity_id
_entity_poly.type
_entity_poly.pdbx_seq_one_letter_code
_entity_poly.pdbx_strand_id
1 'polypeptide(L)'
;MVFLAKFRKVDLARLADELGIEIIPENRVIDICKKIKNSPDYEEEFAKGQLDVIVQEREKEIARKEREAEVARAERETEKAYELEKLKIASAAETASLNSTRSEGSRNRREIKDLIQKFDSQNTDIFLYLTLFERQARAAGVEEEEWVSQLISLLPLE
;
A
#
# COMPACT_ATOMS: atom_id res chain seq x y z
N MET A 1 43.45 9.78 39.84
CA MET A 1 42.12 9.52 39.27
C MET A 1 42.22 8.60 38.05
N VAL A 2 41.19 7.81 37.73
CA VAL A 2 41.20 6.88 36.57
C VAL A 2 40.33 7.45 35.44
N PHE A 3 40.78 8.54 34.80
CA PHE A 3 40.08 9.23 33.70
C PHE A 3 39.60 8.27 32.60
N LEU A 4 40.48 7.39 32.11
CA LEU A 4 40.18 6.46 31.02
C LEU A 4 39.06 5.46 31.36
N ALA A 5 38.85 5.12 32.64
CA ALA A 5 37.86 4.12 33.03
C ALA A 5 36.41 4.58 32.84
N LYS A 6 36.17 5.86 32.51
CA LYS A 6 34.82 6.37 32.22
C LYS A 6 34.36 6.10 30.78
N PHE A 7 35.27 5.71 29.88
CA PHE A 7 34.97 5.51 28.46
C PHE A 7 34.59 4.06 28.16
N ARG A 8 33.86 3.85 27.07
CA ARG A 8 33.49 2.49 26.66
C ARG A 8 34.73 1.75 26.15
N LYS A 9 34.71 0.42 26.28
CA LYS A 9 35.78 -0.45 25.76
C LYS A 9 36.12 -0.17 24.28
N VAL A 10 35.09 0.09 23.46
CA VAL A 10 35.25 0.40 22.04
C VAL A 10 35.98 1.72 21.79
N ASP A 11 35.71 2.74 22.61
CA ASP A 11 36.35 4.06 22.48
C ASP A 11 37.82 3.97 22.90
N LEU A 12 38.09 3.23 23.98
CA LEU A 12 39.45 2.97 24.47
C LEU A 12 40.27 2.08 23.53
N ALA A 13 39.63 1.09 22.90
CA ALA A 13 40.29 0.26 21.91
C ALA A 13 40.69 1.08 20.68
N ARG A 14 39.85 2.02 20.25
CA ARG A 14 40.17 2.94 19.15
C ARG A 14 41.30 3.90 19.49
N LEU A 15 41.29 4.47 20.70
CA LEU A 15 42.42 5.27 21.18
C LEU A 15 43.72 4.45 21.21
N ALA A 16 43.64 3.20 21.67
CA ALA A 16 44.80 2.31 21.69
C ALA A 16 45.34 2.00 20.28
N ASP A 17 44.45 1.78 19.32
CA ASP A 17 44.81 1.59 17.90
C ASP A 17 45.52 2.82 17.32
N GLU A 18 45.03 4.03 17.62
CA GLU A 18 45.68 5.29 17.23
C GLU A 18 47.07 5.48 17.85
N LEU A 19 47.29 4.94 19.06
CA LEU A 19 48.57 4.92 19.74
C LEU A 19 49.47 3.73 19.32
N GLY A 20 49.03 2.90 18.37
CA GLY A 20 49.76 1.70 17.94
C GLY A 20 49.84 0.60 19.00
N ILE A 21 48.93 0.60 19.98
CA ILE A 21 48.89 -0.33 21.09
C ILE A 21 47.96 -1.49 20.75
N GLU A 22 48.52 -2.70 20.71
CA GLU A 22 47.76 -3.90 20.39
C GLU A 22 46.80 -4.28 21.53
N ILE A 23 45.48 -4.22 21.24
CA ILE A 23 44.41 -4.62 22.14
C ILE A 23 43.83 -5.95 21.67
N ILE A 24 43.83 -6.92 22.58
CA ILE A 24 43.29 -8.26 22.34
C ILE A 24 41.82 -8.27 22.80
N PRO A 25 40.90 -8.97 22.11
CA PRO A 25 39.48 -9.01 22.48
C PRO A 25 39.19 -9.36 23.95
N GLU A 26 40.02 -10.18 24.61
CA GLU A 26 39.87 -10.58 26.02
C GLU A 26 40.24 -9.45 27.00
N ASN A 27 40.94 -8.40 26.55
CA ASN A 27 41.35 -7.31 27.43
C ASN A 27 40.11 -6.61 28.01
N ARG A 28 40.05 -6.51 29.34
CA ARG A 28 39.01 -5.75 30.04
C ARG A 28 39.36 -4.27 29.95
N VAL A 29 38.37 -3.40 30.21
CA VAL A 29 38.57 -1.94 30.26
C VAL A 29 39.77 -1.56 31.13
N ILE A 30 39.94 -2.22 32.27
CA ILE A 30 41.05 -1.97 33.19
C ILE A 30 42.40 -2.32 32.54
N ASP A 31 42.49 -3.42 31.79
CA ASP A 31 43.71 -3.86 31.14
C ASP A 31 44.10 -2.91 29.99
N ILE A 32 43.11 -2.46 29.22
CA ILE A 32 43.29 -1.47 28.15
C ILE A 32 43.76 -0.13 28.74
N CYS A 33 43.10 0.35 29.78
CA CYS A 33 43.50 1.57 30.49
C CYS A 33 44.94 1.49 31.02
N LYS A 34 45.36 0.32 31.52
CA LYS A 34 46.75 0.10 31.97
C LYS A 34 47.73 0.14 30.80
N LYS A 35 47.44 -0.56 29.70
CA LYS A 35 48.29 -0.55 28.50
C LYS A 35 48.47 0.86 27.94
N ILE A 36 47.39 1.63 27.82
CA ILE A 36 47.41 3.02 27.33
C ILE A 36 48.31 3.88 28.23
N LYS A 37 48.12 3.83 29.56
CA LYS A 37 48.91 4.64 30.50
C LYS A 37 50.39 4.26 30.57
N ASN A 38 50.71 3.01 30.26
CA ASN A 38 52.09 2.50 30.26
C ASN A 38 52.80 2.74 28.93
N SER A 39 52.12 3.31 27.92
CA SER A 39 52.74 3.67 26.65
C SER A 39 53.74 4.81 26.85
N PRO A 40 54.93 4.76 26.22
CA PRO A 40 55.89 5.86 26.26
C PRO A 40 55.33 7.16 25.65
N ASP A 41 54.39 7.05 24.73
CA ASP A 41 53.78 8.18 24.01
C ASP A 41 52.48 8.69 24.68
N TYR A 42 52.18 8.24 25.91
CA TYR A 42 50.97 8.65 26.61
C TYR A 42 51.06 10.10 27.13
N GLU A 43 50.24 10.98 26.56
CA GLU A 43 49.98 12.33 27.08
C GLU A 43 48.49 12.48 27.46
N GLU A 44 48.21 12.86 28.70
CA GLU A 44 46.84 12.84 29.25
C GLU A 44 45.89 13.82 28.55
N GLU A 45 46.35 15.03 28.23
CA GLU A 45 45.52 16.04 27.56
C GLU A 45 45.27 15.68 26.09
N PHE A 46 46.26 15.11 25.42
CA PHE A 46 46.09 14.55 24.08
C PHE A 46 45.08 13.40 24.09
N ALA A 47 45.22 12.43 25.00
CA ALA A 47 44.29 11.31 25.15
C ALA A 47 42.86 11.78 25.47
N LYS A 48 42.70 12.85 26.26
CA LYS A 48 41.41 13.51 26.50
C LYS A 48 40.79 14.03 25.21
N GLY A 49 41.55 14.78 24.43
CA GLY A 49 41.10 15.34 23.16
C GLY A 49 40.69 14.25 22.17
N GLN A 50 41.53 13.23 21.99
CA GLN A 50 41.25 12.11 21.09
C GLN A 50 39.98 11.35 21.51
N LEU A 51 39.81 11.08 22.80
CA LEU A 51 38.62 10.39 23.29
C LEU A 51 37.34 11.21 23.11
N ASP A 52 37.42 12.55 23.20
CA ASP A 52 36.27 13.40 22.92
C ASP A 52 35.86 13.30 21.44
N VAL A 53 36.83 13.36 20.53
CA VAL A 53 36.60 13.18 19.08
C VAL A 53 36.01 11.80 18.78
N ILE A 54 36.59 10.74 19.33
CA ILE A 54 36.11 9.36 19.15
C ILE A 54 34.66 9.21 19.63
N VAL A 55 34.33 9.75 20.80
CA VAL A 55 32.97 9.70 21.35
C VAL A 55 32.00 10.48 20.46
N GLN A 56 32.36 11.69 20.06
CA GLN A 56 31.53 12.51 19.16
C GLN A 56 31.30 11.83 17.81
N GLU A 57 32.32 11.24 17.19
CA GLU A 57 32.18 10.52 15.92
C GLU A 57 31.25 9.33 16.05
N ARG A 58 31.38 8.53 17.13
CA ARG A 58 30.51 7.39 17.37
C ARG A 58 29.06 7.83 17.53
N GLU A 59 28.81 8.88 18.30
CA GLU A 59 27.45 9.42 18.48
C GLU A 59 26.88 9.95 17.16
N LYS A 60 27.69 10.63 16.34
CA LYS A 60 27.29 11.07 15.00
C LYS A 60 26.98 9.89 14.08
N GLU A 61 27.76 8.81 14.13
CA GLU A 61 27.53 7.62 13.31
C GLU A 61 26.24 6.89 13.73
N ILE A 62 25.99 6.76 15.05
CA ILE A 62 24.74 6.20 15.58
C ILE A 62 23.56 7.04 15.11
N ALA A 63 23.62 8.36 15.30
CA ALA A 63 22.54 9.27 14.88
C ALA A 63 22.31 9.22 13.36
N ARG A 64 23.37 9.06 12.55
CA ARG A 64 23.23 8.89 11.10
C ARG A 64 22.53 7.59 10.77
N LYS A 65 22.92 6.46 11.37
CA LYS A 65 22.28 5.16 11.17
C LYS A 65 20.82 5.16 11.60
N GLU A 66 20.49 5.84 12.69
CA GLU A 66 19.10 5.99 13.15
C GLU A 66 18.25 6.76 12.14
N ARG A 67 18.76 7.90 11.63
CA ARG A 67 18.07 8.67 10.58
C ARG A 67 17.91 7.86 9.28
N GLU A 68 18.95 7.16 8.83
CA GLU A 68 18.87 6.30 7.65
C GLU A 68 17.83 5.18 7.85
N ALA A 69 17.78 4.57 9.03
CA ALA A 69 16.80 3.54 9.36
C ALA A 69 15.36 4.08 9.50
N GLU A 70 15.19 5.33 9.90
CA GLU A 70 13.89 6.01 9.93
C GLU A 70 13.39 6.34 8.52
N VAL A 71 14.25 6.92 7.68
CA VAL A 71 13.94 7.19 6.27
C VAL A 71 13.58 5.89 5.53
N ALA A 72 14.37 4.83 5.71
CA ALA A 72 14.08 3.54 5.08
C ALA A 72 12.76 2.90 5.60
N ARG A 73 12.30 3.24 6.80
CA ARG A 73 11.00 2.81 7.31
C ARG A 73 9.86 3.64 6.69
N ALA A 74 10.03 4.96 6.64
CA ALA A 74 9.08 5.86 6.01
C ALA A 74 8.87 5.52 4.53
N GLU A 75 9.94 5.28 3.77
CA GLU A 75 9.82 4.87 2.35
C GLU A 75 9.01 3.59 2.17
N ARG A 76 9.29 2.55 2.98
CA ARG A 76 8.51 1.29 2.95
C ARG A 76 7.05 1.50 3.30
N GLU A 77 6.72 2.43 4.19
CA GLU A 77 5.35 2.76 4.52
C GLU A 77 4.66 3.50 3.38
N THR A 78 5.35 4.46 2.74
CA THR A 78 4.81 5.16 1.57
C THR A 78 4.57 4.23 0.38
N GLU A 79 5.47 3.28 0.12
CA GLU A 79 5.32 2.29 -0.94
C GLU A 79 4.11 1.38 -0.68
N LYS A 80 3.93 0.91 0.56
CA LYS A 80 2.74 0.12 0.96
C LYS A 80 1.44 0.93 0.83
N ALA A 81 1.45 2.20 1.21
CA ALA A 81 0.29 3.07 1.10
C ALA A 81 -0.10 3.27 -0.37
N TYR A 82 0.88 3.48 -1.24
CA TYR A 82 0.65 3.61 -2.68
C TYR A 82 0.06 2.34 -3.31
N GLU A 83 0.61 1.16 -2.99
CA GLU A 83 0.06 -0.11 -3.48
C GLU A 83 -1.37 -0.35 -2.99
N LEU A 84 -1.67 0.00 -1.72
CA LEU A 84 -3.03 -0.10 -1.19
C LEU A 84 -3.99 0.84 -1.92
N GLU A 85 -3.58 2.08 -2.21
CA GLU A 85 -4.40 3.04 -2.95
C GLU A 85 -4.65 2.58 -4.39
N LYS A 86 -3.64 2.02 -5.05
CA LYS A 86 -3.79 1.42 -6.39
C LYS A 86 -4.80 0.27 -6.39
N LEU A 87 -4.74 -0.63 -5.41
CA LEU A 87 -5.71 -1.71 -5.25
C LEU A 87 -7.12 -1.18 -4.96
N LYS A 88 -7.24 -0.12 -4.15
CA LYS A 88 -8.53 0.52 -3.84
C LYS A 88 -9.16 1.13 -5.10
N ILE A 89 -8.37 1.80 -5.94
CA ILE A 89 -8.84 2.35 -7.22
C ILE A 89 -9.27 1.22 -8.17
N ALA A 90 -8.48 0.15 -8.28
CA ALA A 90 -8.83 -1.00 -9.13
C ALA A 90 -10.14 -1.66 -8.67
N SER A 91 -10.30 -1.92 -7.37
CA SER A 91 -11.52 -2.50 -6.80
C SER A 91 -12.73 -1.56 -6.96
N ALA A 92 -12.56 -0.25 -6.80
CA ALA A 92 -13.61 0.72 -7.06
C ALA A 92 -14.05 0.73 -8.54
N ALA A 93 -13.10 0.59 -9.48
CA ALA A 93 -13.41 0.48 -10.91
C ALA A 93 -14.17 -0.82 -11.24
N GLU A 94 -13.75 -1.95 -10.66
CA GLU A 94 -14.45 -3.24 -10.82
C GLU A 94 -15.87 -3.20 -10.25
N THR A 95 -16.06 -2.64 -9.06
CA THR A 95 -17.40 -2.51 -8.45
C THR A 95 -18.29 -1.53 -9.21
N ALA A 96 -17.74 -0.44 -9.76
CA ALA A 96 -18.48 0.46 -10.65
C ALA A 96 -18.94 -0.27 -11.93
N SER A 97 -18.06 -1.08 -12.54
CA SER A 97 -18.41 -1.92 -13.69
C SER A 97 -19.50 -2.95 -13.36
N LEU A 98 -19.41 -3.62 -12.21
CA LEU A 98 -20.40 -4.61 -11.76
C LEU A 98 -21.74 -3.97 -11.36
N ASN A 99 -21.71 -2.75 -10.81
CA ASN A 99 -22.94 -2.01 -10.53
C ASN A 99 -23.61 -1.49 -11.81
N SER A 100 -22.84 -1.20 -12.87
CA SER A 100 -23.40 -0.89 -14.20
C SER A 100 -24.13 -2.11 -14.78
N THR A 101 -23.51 -3.29 -14.78
CA THR A 101 -24.14 -4.52 -15.31
C THR A 101 -25.30 -5.01 -14.43
N ARG A 102 -25.22 -4.82 -13.11
CA ARG A 102 -26.34 -5.11 -12.18
C ARG A 102 -27.48 -4.10 -12.29
N SER A 103 -27.20 -2.83 -12.61
CA SER A 103 -28.22 -1.83 -12.91
C SER A 103 -28.96 -2.15 -14.21
N GLU A 104 -28.27 -2.68 -15.22
CA GLU A 104 -28.89 -3.21 -16.44
C GLU A 104 -29.72 -4.47 -16.14
N GLY A 105 -29.19 -5.42 -15.34
CA GLY A 105 -29.90 -6.64 -14.95
C GLY A 105 -31.05 -6.45 -13.96
N SER A 106 -31.12 -5.31 -13.26
CA SER A 106 -32.16 -4.96 -12.27
C SER A 106 -33.16 -3.94 -12.80
N ARG A 107 -33.18 -3.64 -14.10
CA ARG A 107 -34.38 -3.06 -14.69
C ARG A 107 -35.40 -4.19 -14.62
N ASN A 108 -36.28 -4.15 -13.61
CA ASN A 108 -37.41 -5.07 -13.45
C ASN A 108 -38.10 -5.16 -14.81
N ARG A 109 -37.71 -6.18 -15.59
CA ARG A 109 -38.13 -6.35 -16.97
C ARG A 109 -39.52 -6.90 -16.87
N ARG A 110 -40.47 -6.00 -16.61
CA ARG A 110 -41.89 -6.28 -16.82
C ARG A 110 -41.95 -6.75 -18.26
N GLU A 111 -42.16 -8.04 -18.43
CA GLU A 111 -42.25 -8.64 -19.74
C GLU A 111 -43.38 -7.91 -20.48
N ILE A 112 -43.24 -7.62 -21.78
CA ILE A 112 -44.25 -6.81 -22.49
C ILE A 112 -45.66 -7.45 -22.35
N LYS A 113 -45.72 -8.78 -22.19
CA LYS A 113 -46.95 -9.55 -21.88
C LYS A 113 -47.72 -9.08 -20.63
N ASP A 114 -47.05 -8.47 -19.66
CA ASP A 114 -47.67 -7.94 -18.44
C ASP A 114 -48.11 -6.48 -18.62
N LEU A 115 -47.72 -5.83 -19.73
CA LEU A 115 -47.91 -4.41 -20.00
C LEU A 115 -48.99 -4.14 -21.06
N ILE A 116 -49.24 -5.10 -21.95
CA ILE A 116 -50.26 -5.02 -22.99
C ILE A 116 -51.12 -6.28 -22.97
N GLN A 117 -52.40 -6.13 -23.30
CA GLN A 117 -53.30 -7.26 -23.46
C GLN A 117 -52.95 -8.08 -24.72
N LYS A 118 -53.38 -9.34 -24.75
CA LYS A 118 -53.24 -10.21 -25.93
C LYS A 118 -53.97 -9.62 -27.13
N PHE A 119 -53.48 -9.94 -28.32
CA PHE A 119 -54.09 -9.48 -29.54
C PHE A 119 -55.50 -10.07 -29.70
N ASP A 120 -56.47 -9.22 -30.03
CA ASP A 120 -57.85 -9.58 -30.31
C ASP A 120 -58.24 -9.02 -31.68
N SER A 121 -58.40 -9.91 -32.66
CA SER A 121 -58.71 -9.55 -34.04
C SER A 121 -60.14 -9.02 -34.24
N GLN A 122 -61.03 -9.21 -33.26
CA GLN A 122 -62.41 -8.73 -33.34
C GLN A 122 -62.53 -7.27 -32.87
N ASN A 123 -61.69 -6.88 -31.91
CA ASN A 123 -61.81 -5.60 -31.23
C ASN A 123 -60.64 -4.63 -31.49
N THR A 124 -59.51 -5.11 -32.03
CA THR A 124 -58.29 -4.29 -32.18
C THR A 124 -57.74 -4.35 -33.60
N ASP A 125 -57.54 -3.17 -34.19
CA ASP A 125 -56.82 -3.04 -35.45
C ASP A 125 -55.34 -3.45 -35.29
N ILE A 126 -54.83 -4.21 -36.26
CA ILE A 126 -53.47 -4.76 -36.22
C ILE A 126 -52.38 -3.67 -36.21
N PHE A 127 -52.57 -2.57 -36.95
CA PHE A 127 -51.59 -1.48 -36.99
C PHE A 127 -51.53 -0.74 -35.67
N LEU A 128 -52.70 -0.52 -35.05
CA LEU A 128 -52.80 0.10 -33.73
C LEU A 128 -52.12 -0.76 -32.66
N TYR A 129 -52.32 -2.08 -32.72
CA TYR A 129 -51.70 -3.02 -31.79
C TYR A 129 -50.18 -3.04 -31.90
N LEU A 130 -49.65 -3.11 -33.14
CA LEU A 130 -48.20 -3.10 -33.38
C LEU A 130 -47.55 -1.79 -32.94
N THR A 131 -48.21 -0.66 -33.17
CA THR A 131 -47.71 0.66 -32.72
C THR A 131 -47.64 0.73 -31.19
N LEU A 132 -48.65 0.19 -30.50
CA LEU A 132 -48.67 0.16 -29.04
C LEU A 132 -47.60 -0.79 -28.48
N PHE A 133 -47.44 -1.96 -29.10
CA PHE A 133 -46.40 -2.93 -28.78
C PHE A 133 -45.00 -2.29 -28.92
N GLU A 134 -44.70 -1.67 -30.06
CA GLU A 134 -43.41 -1.00 -30.32
C GLU A 134 -43.12 0.09 -29.27
N ARG A 135 -44.11 0.93 -28.96
CA ARG A 135 -43.95 1.97 -27.95
C ARG A 135 -43.64 1.37 -26.58
N GLN A 136 -44.28 0.25 -26.25
CA GLN A 136 -44.10 -0.41 -24.96
C GLN A 136 -42.77 -1.18 -24.89
N ALA A 137 -42.34 -1.80 -25.99
CA ALA A 137 -41.05 -2.47 -26.11
C ALA A 137 -39.88 -1.49 -25.90
N ARG A 138 -39.96 -0.32 -26.58
CA ARG A 138 -39.01 0.78 -26.39
C ARG A 138 -39.05 1.33 -24.97
N ALA A 139 -40.24 1.51 -24.38
CA ALA A 139 -40.38 2.00 -23.00
C ALA A 139 -39.87 1.01 -21.94
N ALA A 140 -40.02 -0.29 -22.20
CA ALA A 140 -39.51 -1.36 -21.35
C ALA A 140 -38.01 -1.65 -21.55
N GLY A 141 -37.38 -1.06 -22.57
CA GLY A 141 -35.96 -1.28 -22.89
C GLY A 141 -35.69 -2.70 -23.36
N VAL A 142 -36.63 -3.30 -24.12
CA VAL A 142 -36.45 -4.63 -24.71
C VAL A 142 -35.60 -4.50 -25.98
N GLU A 143 -34.57 -5.33 -26.10
CA GLU A 143 -33.70 -5.42 -27.28
C GLU A 143 -34.51 -5.87 -28.51
N GLU A 144 -34.24 -5.29 -29.69
CA GLU A 144 -35.02 -5.52 -30.92
C GLU A 144 -35.05 -7.00 -31.33
N GLU A 145 -33.99 -7.73 -31.02
CA GLU A 145 -33.82 -9.17 -31.25
C GLU A 145 -34.89 -10.01 -30.52
N GLU A 146 -35.44 -9.48 -29.43
CA GLU A 146 -36.47 -10.15 -28.65
C GLU A 146 -37.90 -9.72 -28.99
N TRP A 147 -38.08 -8.68 -29.82
CA TRP A 147 -39.40 -8.14 -30.12
C TRP A 147 -40.30 -9.19 -30.79
N VAL A 148 -39.75 -9.96 -31.72
CA VAL A 148 -40.49 -11.02 -32.43
C VAL A 148 -40.97 -12.10 -31.45
N SER A 149 -40.09 -12.55 -30.56
CA SER A 149 -40.41 -13.57 -29.56
C SER A 149 -41.49 -13.09 -28.58
N GLN A 150 -41.41 -11.82 -28.14
CA GLN A 150 -42.42 -11.25 -27.25
C GLN A 150 -43.75 -11.01 -27.96
N LEU A 151 -43.73 -10.59 -29.22
CA LEU A 151 -44.94 -10.41 -30.03
C LEU A 151 -45.67 -11.74 -30.24
N ILE A 152 -44.94 -12.83 -30.56
CA ILE A 152 -45.53 -14.16 -30.72
C ILE A 152 -46.23 -14.64 -29.44
N SER A 153 -45.68 -14.35 -28.26
CA SER A 153 -46.29 -14.73 -26.98
C SER A 153 -47.64 -14.03 -26.68
N LEU A 154 -47.89 -12.90 -27.35
CA LEU A 154 -49.08 -12.07 -27.19
C LEU A 154 -50.18 -12.40 -28.20
N LEU A 155 -49.84 -13.12 -29.26
CA LEU A 155 -50.81 -13.60 -30.23
C LEU A 155 -51.57 -14.79 -29.63
N PRO A 156 -52.87 -14.93 -29.89
CA PRO A 156 -53.59 -16.15 -29.58
C PRO A 156 -52.94 -17.32 -30.33
N LEU A 157 -52.51 -18.35 -29.59
CA LEU A 157 -52.19 -19.64 -30.18
C LEU A 157 -53.53 -20.25 -30.59
N GLU A 158 -53.79 -20.32 -31.89
CA GLU A 158 -54.88 -21.14 -32.42
C GLU A 158 -54.62 -22.64 -32.21
#